data_AF-A0A6P4IB35-F1
#
_entry.id   AF-A0A6P4IB35-F1
#
_cell.length_a   1.000
_cell.length_b   1.000
_cell.length_c   1.000
_cell.angle_alpha   90.00
_cell.angle_beta   90.00
_cell.angle_gamma   90.00
#
_symmetry.space_group_name_H-M   'P 1'
#
loop_
_entity.id
_entity.type
_entity.pdbx_description
1 polymer ?
#
loop_
_entity_poly.entity_id
_entity_poly.type
_entity_poly.pdbx_seq_one_letter_code
_entity_poly.pdbx_strand_id
1 'polypeptide(L)'
;MWLECVKRPRCASFWLQLLCWSLALARLEFAAGQNAGVVAAAVAAGQNQTQVYVTESCLQKPYRCPHPKIQFYLYTRRTQEQPEFIDVLDANALYYTHFNPRHPTKIIIHGFGGGRTLSPSPDLREAYFSVGEYNIIIVDYADAVKEPCLSQMDWAPRFGSLCISQLVKYLARHPRGVQPDDLHFIGYSVGAHIAGLVANYLKPEEGKLGRITALDPTIFFYAGANNSRDLDTTDAHFVDVMHTGAGILGQWHSSGHADFYVNGGTRQPACVGSATLFQTLACDHTKVTPYFIESITTTRGFYAGPCPNLFTYLIGWCEPKDSEYVLMGEHCSHKARGNYYVTTNAKAPFARGFPGKGRSNGEYQGVRR
;
A
#
# COMPACT_ATOMS: atom_id res chain seq x y z
N MET A 1 18.86 -40.17 26.67
CA MET A 1 18.28 -40.77 25.45
C MET A 1 17.80 -39.71 24.43
N TRP A 2 18.44 -38.53 24.37
CA TRP A 2 18.12 -37.43 23.44
C TRP A 2 19.35 -36.91 22.66
N LEU A 3 20.51 -37.59 22.78
CA LEU A 3 21.77 -37.14 22.18
C LEU A 3 22.45 -38.16 21.24
N GLU A 4 21.79 -39.25 20.86
CA GLU A 4 22.36 -40.24 19.94
C GLU A 4 21.56 -40.48 18.64
N CYS A 5 20.60 -39.61 18.30
CA CYS A 5 19.81 -39.76 17.06
C CYS A 5 20.25 -38.86 15.89
N VAL A 6 21.38 -38.15 15.99
CA VAL A 6 21.84 -37.19 14.95
C VAL A 6 22.77 -37.84 13.90
N LYS A 7 23.14 -39.12 14.05
CA LYS A 7 24.14 -39.77 13.16
C LYS A 7 23.59 -40.78 12.15
N ARG A 8 22.30 -40.74 11.77
CA ARG A 8 21.76 -41.65 10.72
C ARG A 8 21.07 -40.91 9.57
N PRO A 9 21.49 -41.11 8.30
CA PRO A 9 20.99 -40.37 7.14
C PRO A 9 19.52 -40.66 6.78
N ARG A 10 18.90 -41.70 7.35
CA ARG A 10 17.47 -42.03 7.12
C ARG A 10 16.49 -41.27 8.05
N CYS A 11 16.95 -40.62 9.11
CA CYS A 11 16.08 -39.79 9.96
C CYS A 11 15.84 -38.40 9.35
N ALA A 12 16.80 -37.85 8.61
CA ALA A 12 16.69 -36.53 7.99
C ALA A 12 15.53 -36.45 6.98
N SER A 13 15.25 -37.51 6.21
CA SER A 13 14.16 -37.49 5.23
C SER A 13 12.77 -37.53 5.88
N PHE A 14 12.62 -38.21 7.02
CA PHE A 14 11.35 -38.29 7.74
C PHE A 14 11.03 -36.97 8.46
N TRP A 15 12.03 -36.34 9.08
CA TRP A 15 11.86 -35.03 9.72
C TRP A 15 11.68 -33.88 8.71
N LEU A 16 12.35 -33.91 7.55
CA LEU A 16 12.07 -32.95 6.47
C LEU A 16 10.67 -33.15 5.89
N GLN A 17 10.19 -34.39 5.76
CA GLN A 17 8.82 -34.66 5.32
C GLN A 17 7.81 -34.17 6.36
N LEU A 18 8.01 -34.41 7.66
CA LEU A 18 7.17 -33.85 8.73
C LEU A 18 7.22 -32.32 8.80
N LEU A 19 8.38 -31.68 8.54
CA LEU A 19 8.49 -30.23 8.45
C LEU A 19 7.74 -29.69 7.23
N CYS A 20 7.88 -30.33 6.07
CA CYS A 20 7.12 -29.96 4.86
C CYS A 20 5.62 -30.18 5.04
N TRP A 21 5.19 -31.25 5.71
CA TRP A 21 3.79 -31.52 6.01
C TRP A 21 3.24 -30.53 7.04
N SER A 22 3.99 -30.19 8.10
CA SER A 22 3.58 -29.16 9.06
C SER A 22 3.58 -27.75 8.46
N LEU A 23 4.50 -27.43 7.55
CA LEU A 23 4.48 -26.18 6.77
C LEU A 23 3.33 -26.16 5.76
N ALA A 24 2.98 -27.29 5.14
CA ALA A 24 1.84 -27.41 4.24
C ALA A 24 0.50 -27.34 5.00
N LEU A 25 0.40 -28.00 6.16
CA LEU A 25 -0.73 -27.90 7.09
C LEU A 25 -0.85 -26.48 7.65
N ALA A 26 0.24 -25.85 8.06
CA ALA A 26 0.23 -24.45 8.49
C ALA A 26 -0.19 -23.52 7.34
N ARG A 27 0.26 -23.75 6.10
CA ARG A 27 -0.22 -23.00 4.92
C ARG A 27 -1.69 -23.24 4.61
N LEU A 28 -2.20 -24.46 4.79
CA LEU A 28 -3.61 -24.81 4.62
C LEU A 28 -4.48 -24.21 5.73
N GLU A 29 -4.03 -24.24 6.97
CA GLU A 29 -4.66 -23.58 8.12
C GLU A 29 -4.63 -22.06 7.97
N PHE A 30 -3.54 -21.49 7.44
CA PHE A 30 -3.44 -20.05 7.17
C PHE A 30 -4.34 -19.64 6.00
N ALA A 31 -4.42 -20.42 4.93
CA ALA A 31 -5.34 -20.18 3.81
C ALA A 31 -6.82 -20.36 4.23
N ALA A 32 -7.12 -21.35 5.07
CA ALA A 32 -8.43 -21.52 5.69
C ALA A 32 -8.76 -20.36 6.64
N GLY A 33 -7.77 -19.86 7.38
CA GLY A 33 -7.88 -18.68 8.27
C GLY A 33 -8.07 -17.37 7.51
N GLN A 34 -7.45 -17.20 6.35
CA GLN A 34 -7.68 -16.06 5.46
C GLN A 34 -9.11 -16.08 4.90
N ASN A 35 -9.58 -17.25 4.45
CA ASN A 35 -10.98 -17.42 4.05
C ASN A 35 -11.94 -17.11 5.22
N ALA A 36 -11.63 -17.56 6.44
CA ALA A 36 -12.43 -17.24 7.62
C ALA A 36 -12.41 -15.73 7.98
N GLY A 37 -11.29 -15.04 7.84
CA GLY A 37 -11.17 -13.59 8.07
C GLY A 37 -11.94 -12.75 7.05
N VAL A 38 -11.93 -13.18 5.79
CA VAL A 38 -12.71 -12.57 4.70
C VAL A 38 -14.21 -12.80 4.89
N VAL A 39 -14.63 -14.03 5.24
CA VAL A 39 -16.02 -14.33 5.64
C VAL A 39 -16.44 -13.50 6.84
N ALA A 40 -15.60 -13.38 7.87
CA ALA A 40 -15.91 -12.61 9.07
C ALA A 40 -16.07 -11.11 8.77
N ALA A 41 -15.19 -10.54 7.94
CA ALA A 41 -15.28 -9.14 7.53
C ALA A 41 -16.55 -8.86 6.70
N ALA A 42 -16.93 -9.78 5.81
CA ALA A 42 -18.07 -9.60 4.93
C ALA A 42 -19.42 -9.91 5.60
N VAL A 43 -19.50 -10.97 6.42
CA VAL A 43 -20.69 -11.26 7.26
C VAL A 43 -20.97 -10.11 8.23
N ALA A 44 -19.90 -9.48 8.73
CA ALA A 44 -20.01 -8.33 9.60
C ALA A 44 -20.40 -7.02 8.92
N ALA A 45 -20.23 -6.92 7.60
CA ALA A 45 -20.81 -5.86 6.78
C ALA A 45 -22.32 -6.07 6.51
N GLY A 46 -22.95 -7.04 7.18
CA GLY A 46 -24.38 -7.35 7.05
C GLY A 46 -24.71 -8.24 5.85
N GLN A 47 -23.70 -8.87 5.23
CA GLN A 47 -23.88 -9.70 4.04
C GLN A 47 -24.14 -11.17 4.40
N ASN A 48 -25.00 -11.83 3.62
CA ASN A 48 -25.24 -13.26 3.76
C ASN A 48 -24.01 -14.05 3.27
N GLN A 49 -23.58 -15.09 4.00
CA GLN A 49 -22.33 -15.85 3.74
C GLN A 49 -22.19 -16.34 2.28
N THR A 50 -23.32 -16.55 1.59
CA THR A 50 -23.41 -17.03 0.21
C THR A 50 -23.25 -15.95 -0.87
N GLN A 51 -23.26 -14.66 -0.54
CA GLN A 51 -23.15 -13.55 -1.52
C GLN A 51 -21.75 -12.96 -1.67
N VAL A 52 -20.81 -13.25 -0.76
CA VAL A 52 -19.46 -12.66 -0.77
C VAL A 52 -18.50 -13.40 -1.71
N TYR A 53 -18.81 -14.67 -2.00
CA TYR A 53 -18.03 -15.56 -2.85
C TYR A 53 -18.83 -15.90 -4.10
N VAL A 54 -19.18 -14.89 -4.89
CA VAL A 54 -19.57 -15.16 -6.27
C VAL A 54 -18.32 -15.61 -7.01
N THR A 55 -18.36 -16.81 -7.59
CA THR A 55 -17.27 -17.39 -8.40
C THR A 55 -17.21 -16.77 -9.79
N GLU A 56 -18.30 -16.14 -10.23
CA GLU A 56 -18.32 -15.35 -11.45
C GLU A 56 -17.53 -14.05 -11.28
N SER A 57 -16.62 -13.84 -12.22
CA SER A 57 -15.76 -12.66 -12.23
C SER A 57 -16.55 -11.42 -12.69
N CYS A 58 -16.45 -10.35 -11.91
CA CYS A 58 -16.85 -8.99 -12.27
C CYS A 58 -16.05 -8.41 -13.44
N LEU A 59 -14.85 -8.94 -13.73
CA LEU A 59 -14.16 -8.68 -14.99
C LEU A 59 -14.66 -9.62 -16.07
N GLN A 60 -14.90 -9.07 -17.25
CA GLN A 60 -15.31 -9.83 -18.43
C GLN A 60 -14.10 -10.47 -19.12
N LYS A 61 -14.25 -11.69 -19.60
CA LYS A 61 -13.26 -12.32 -20.48
C LYS A 61 -13.24 -11.61 -21.85
N PRO A 62 -12.10 -11.61 -22.58
CA PRO A 62 -10.81 -12.21 -22.20
C PRO A 62 -10.00 -11.34 -21.24
N TYR A 63 -9.34 -11.97 -20.27
CA TYR A 63 -8.37 -11.31 -19.37
C TYR A 63 -7.05 -11.04 -20.11
N ARG A 64 -7.08 -10.02 -20.98
CA ARG A 64 -5.93 -9.54 -21.72
C ARG A 64 -5.85 -8.02 -21.63
N CYS A 65 -4.63 -7.51 -21.63
CA CYS A 65 -4.37 -6.08 -21.62
C CYS A 65 -4.08 -5.59 -23.07
N PRO A 66 -4.51 -4.38 -23.45
CA PRO A 66 -5.29 -3.45 -22.63
C PRO A 66 -6.70 -3.96 -22.41
N HIS A 67 -7.20 -3.77 -21.18
CA HIS A 67 -8.51 -4.22 -20.78
C HIS A 67 -9.46 -3.01 -20.69
N PRO A 68 -10.67 -3.06 -21.27
CA PRO A 68 -11.56 -1.89 -21.32
C PRO A 68 -12.02 -1.38 -19.95
N LYS A 69 -11.90 -2.22 -18.91
CA LYS A 69 -12.23 -1.89 -17.51
C LYS A 69 -11.03 -1.49 -16.65
N ILE A 70 -9.86 -1.33 -17.26
CA ILE A 70 -8.65 -0.84 -16.59
C ILE A 70 -8.15 0.35 -17.40
N GLN A 71 -8.43 1.55 -16.90
CA GLN A 71 -8.29 2.79 -17.64
C GLN A 71 -7.35 3.76 -16.92
N PHE A 72 -6.71 4.63 -17.70
CA PHE A 72 -5.73 5.60 -17.19
C PHE A 72 -6.23 7.01 -17.47
N TYR A 73 -6.43 7.78 -16.42
CA TYR A 73 -6.94 9.15 -16.53
C TYR A 73 -5.90 10.14 -16.02
N LEU A 74 -5.44 11.00 -16.93
CA LEU A 74 -4.54 12.10 -16.62
C LEU A 74 -5.33 13.27 -16.07
N TYR A 75 -4.84 13.77 -14.95
CA TYR A 75 -5.18 15.06 -14.40
C TYR A 75 -3.92 15.92 -14.40
N THR A 76 -4.10 17.17 -14.80
CA THR A 76 -3.16 18.27 -14.60
C THR A 76 -3.91 19.37 -13.87
N ARG A 77 -3.23 20.45 -13.49
CA ARG A 77 -3.90 21.60 -12.87
C ARG A 77 -5.05 22.16 -13.72
N ARG A 78 -4.98 21.99 -15.06
CA ARG A 78 -5.98 22.47 -16.02
C ARG A 78 -7.12 21.49 -16.27
N THR A 79 -6.94 20.21 -15.97
CA THR A 79 -7.87 19.12 -16.33
C THR A 79 -8.45 18.43 -15.10
N GLN A 80 -8.59 19.17 -13.99
CA GLN A 80 -9.12 18.65 -12.73
C GLN A 80 -10.61 18.26 -12.81
N GLU A 81 -11.42 19.04 -13.51
CA GLU A 81 -12.85 18.78 -13.68
C GLU A 81 -13.12 17.73 -14.77
N GLN A 82 -12.40 17.84 -15.90
CA GLN A 82 -12.50 16.94 -17.05
C GLN A 82 -11.14 16.29 -17.31
N PRO A 83 -10.92 15.06 -16.81
CA PRO A 83 -9.67 14.35 -17.05
C PRO A 83 -9.51 13.93 -18.51
N GLU A 84 -8.26 13.71 -18.88
CA GLU A 84 -7.90 13.23 -20.21
C GLU A 84 -7.63 11.73 -20.14
N PHE A 85 -8.32 10.95 -20.96
CA PHE A 85 -8.08 9.52 -21.08
C PHE A 85 -6.79 9.27 -21.86
N ILE A 86 -5.88 8.46 -21.30
CA ILE A 86 -4.67 8.00 -22.00
C ILE A 86 -4.96 6.64 -22.62
N ASP A 87 -5.16 6.62 -23.94
CA ASP A 87 -5.17 5.38 -24.71
C ASP A 87 -3.74 4.91 -24.99
N VAL A 88 -3.30 3.87 -24.29
CA VAL A 88 -1.95 3.29 -24.45
C VAL A 88 -1.75 2.57 -25.80
N LEU A 89 -2.81 2.36 -26.58
CA LEU A 89 -2.73 1.83 -27.94
C LEU A 89 -2.50 2.91 -28.99
N ASP A 90 -2.92 4.14 -28.72
CA ASP A 90 -2.68 5.27 -29.62
C ASP A 90 -1.33 5.91 -29.30
N ALA A 91 -0.37 5.70 -30.21
CA ALA A 91 0.96 6.27 -30.14
C ALA A 91 0.95 7.80 -30.06
N ASN A 92 -0.14 8.47 -30.43
CA ASN A 92 -0.30 9.91 -30.34
C ASN A 92 -1.11 10.39 -29.13
N ALA A 93 -1.74 9.50 -28.35
CA ALA A 93 -2.66 9.90 -27.29
C ALA A 93 -2.05 10.95 -26.34
N LEU A 94 -0.80 10.79 -25.93
CA LEU A 94 -0.14 11.72 -25.02
C LEU A 94 0.08 13.12 -25.63
N TYR A 95 0.23 13.25 -26.96
CA TYR A 95 0.29 14.56 -27.62
C TYR A 95 -1.02 15.34 -27.51
N TYR A 96 -2.16 14.65 -27.44
CA TYR A 96 -3.49 15.24 -27.32
C TYR A 96 -3.86 15.57 -25.87
N THR A 97 -2.97 15.29 -24.92
CA THR A 97 -3.17 15.61 -23.51
C THR A 97 -2.35 16.81 -23.05
N HIS A 98 -2.65 17.29 -21.85
CA HIS A 98 -1.85 18.29 -21.14
C HIS A 98 -0.62 17.72 -20.42
N PHE A 99 -0.25 16.45 -20.66
CA PHE A 99 0.93 15.86 -20.05
C PHE A 99 2.19 16.69 -20.33
N ASN A 100 2.92 17.00 -19.27
CA ASN A 100 4.15 17.78 -19.36
C ASN A 100 5.31 17.01 -18.69
N PRO A 101 6.30 16.53 -19.45
CA PRO A 101 7.41 15.74 -18.90
C PRO A 101 8.30 16.53 -17.92
N ARG A 102 8.17 17.86 -17.84
CA ARG A 102 8.87 18.68 -16.83
C ARG A 102 8.21 18.64 -15.45
N HIS A 103 6.97 18.15 -15.35
CA HIS A 103 6.26 18.05 -14.09
C HIS A 103 6.42 16.64 -13.50
N PRO A 104 6.55 16.49 -12.17
CA PRO A 104 6.61 15.17 -11.54
C PRO A 104 5.35 14.37 -11.86
N THR A 105 5.53 13.07 -12.14
CA THR A 105 4.44 12.18 -12.52
C THR A 105 4.11 11.22 -11.38
N LYS A 106 2.87 11.30 -10.89
CA LYS A 106 2.35 10.43 -9.82
C LYS A 106 1.30 9.47 -10.40
N ILE A 107 1.40 8.19 -10.08
CA ILE A 107 0.40 7.18 -10.45
C ILE A 107 -0.34 6.76 -9.19
N ILE A 108 -1.64 7.08 -9.12
CA ILE A 108 -2.48 6.77 -7.96
C ILE A 108 -3.28 5.50 -8.25
N ILE A 109 -3.20 4.54 -7.33
CA ILE A 109 -3.89 3.25 -7.41
C ILE A 109 -4.75 3.09 -6.16
N HIS A 110 -6.07 3.09 -6.34
CA HIS A 110 -7.03 2.98 -5.25
C HIS A 110 -7.06 1.57 -4.62
N GLY A 111 -7.94 1.35 -3.64
CA GLY A 111 -8.11 0.06 -2.96
C GLY A 111 -9.37 -0.70 -3.39
N PHE A 112 -9.76 -1.71 -2.61
CA PHE A 112 -11.03 -2.43 -2.77
C PHE A 112 -12.22 -1.50 -2.52
N GLY A 113 -13.27 -1.65 -3.32
CA GLY A 113 -14.43 -0.74 -3.34
C GLY A 113 -14.10 0.69 -3.81
N GLY A 114 -12.86 0.95 -4.21
CA GLY A 114 -12.38 2.24 -4.66
C GLY A 114 -12.69 2.51 -6.14
N GLY A 115 -12.31 3.70 -6.58
CA GLY A 115 -12.45 4.12 -7.96
C GLY A 115 -11.77 5.46 -8.20
N ARG A 116 -11.76 5.89 -9.45
CA ARG A 116 -11.18 7.18 -9.86
C ARG A 116 -11.81 8.38 -9.15
N THR A 117 -13.12 8.33 -8.92
CA THR A 117 -13.92 9.42 -8.33
C THR A 117 -14.23 9.21 -6.86
N LEU A 118 -13.66 8.18 -6.23
CA LEU A 118 -13.88 7.85 -4.82
C LEU A 118 -12.59 8.07 -4.04
N SER A 119 -12.73 8.54 -2.80
CA SER A 119 -11.60 8.71 -1.88
C SER A 119 -10.77 7.42 -1.76
N PRO A 120 -9.42 7.53 -1.68
CA PRO A 120 -8.64 8.77 -1.56
C PRO A 120 -8.21 9.39 -2.90
N SER A 121 -8.64 8.86 -4.05
CA SER A 121 -8.14 9.27 -5.38
C SER A 121 -8.28 10.77 -5.67
N PRO A 122 -9.48 11.39 -5.56
CA PRO A 122 -9.63 12.83 -5.80
C PRO A 122 -8.93 13.67 -4.73
N ASP A 123 -8.90 13.21 -3.48
CA ASP A 123 -8.33 13.96 -2.35
C ASP A 123 -6.81 14.09 -2.46
N LEU A 124 -6.13 13.01 -2.85
CA LEU A 124 -4.69 13.01 -3.13
C LEU A 124 -4.35 13.97 -4.28
N ARG A 125 -5.13 13.90 -5.36
CA ARG A 125 -4.97 14.77 -6.53
C ARG A 125 -5.13 16.25 -6.15
N GLU A 126 -6.17 16.58 -5.40
CA GLU A 126 -6.41 17.95 -4.92
C GLU A 126 -5.26 18.46 -4.05
N ALA A 127 -4.77 17.64 -3.12
CA ALA A 127 -3.64 17.99 -2.28
C ALA A 127 -2.38 18.30 -3.10
N TYR A 128 -2.06 17.50 -4.11
CA TYR A 128 -0.91 17.78 -5.00
C TYR A 128 -1.08 19.08 -5.78
N PHE A 129 -2.25 19.35 -6.35
CA PHE A 129 -2.47 20.59 -7.10
C PHE A 129 -2.55 21.84 -6.22
N SER A 130 -2.72 21.69 -4.90
CA SER A 130 -2.60 22.80 -3.96
C SER A 130 -1.14 23.26 -3.74
N VAL A 131 -0.16 22.41 -4.02
CA VAL A 131 1.27 22.69 -3.77
C VAL A 131 2.12 22.81 -5.02
N GLY A 132 1.62 22.43 -6.20
CA GLY A 132 2.40 22.56 -7.43
C GLY A 132 1.75 22.01 -8.69
N GLU A 133 2.57 21.95 -9.75
CA GLU A 133 2.20 21.36 -11.03
C GLU A 133 2.66 19.90 -11.10
N TYR A 134 1.73 19.01 -11.44
CA TYR A 134 1.97 17.56 -11.50
C TYR A 134 1.27 16.95 -12.72
N ASN A 135 1.78 15.81 -13.17
CA ASN A 135 0.97 14.87 -13.95
C ASN A 135 0.44 13.82 -12.96
N ILE A 136 -0.85 13.88 -12.63
CA ILE A 136 -1.47 12.88 -11.76
C ILE A 136 -2.25 11.91 -12.64
N ILE A 137 -1.81 10.66 -12.73
CA ILE A 137 -2.52 9.61 -13.47
C ILE A 137 -3.23 8.73 -12.45
N ILE A 138 -4.56 8.69 -12.50
CA ILE A 138 -5.35 7.79 -11.65
C ILE A 138 -5.70 6.56 -12.47
N VAL A 139 -5.36 5.38 -11.93
CA VAL A 139 -5.74 4.09 -12.50
C VAL A 139 -7.15 3.76 -12.04
N ASP A 140 -8.08 3.68 -12.99
CA ASP A 140 -9.46 3.25 -12.72
C ASP A 140 -9.61 1.77 -13.07
N TYR A 141 -9.74 0.94 -12.04
CA TYR A 141 -9.89 -0.51 -12.15
C TYR A 141 -10.99 -1.03 -11.21
N ALA A 142 -11.95 -0.17 -10.84
CA ALA A 142 -13.00 -0.45 -9.87
C ALA A 142 -13.75 -1.77 -10.13
N ASP A 143 -14.00 -2.10 -11.41
CA ASP A 143 -14.67 -3.35 -11.80
C ASP A 143 -13.92 -4.62 -11.37
N ALA A 144 -12.59 -4.55 -11.18
CA ALA A 144 -11.75 -5.65 -10.75
C ALA A 144 -11.72 -5.85 -9.22
N VAL A 145 -12.17 -4.85 -8.45
CA VAL A 145 -12.05 -4.82 -6.98
C VAL A 145 -13.33 -4.30 -6.31
N LYS A 146 -14.50 -4.72 -6.80
CA LYS A 146 -15.81 -4.38 -6.26
C LYS A 146 -16.51 -5.56 -5.59
N GLU A 147 -17.52 -5.27 -4.78
CA GLU A 147 -18.48 -6.27 -4.29
C GLU A 147 -19.45 -6.69 -5.41
N PRO A 148 -19.95 -7.94 -5.41
CA PRO A 148 -19.69 -9.06 -4.48
C PRO A 148 -18.43 -9.88 -4.80
N CYS A 149 -17.50 -9.36 -5.58
CA CYS A 149 -16.47 -10.09 -6.29
C CYS A 149 -15.14 -10.24 -5.53
N LEU A 150 -15.21 -10.41 -4.22
CA LEU A 150 -14.06 -10.34 -3.32
C LEU A 150 -13.01 -11.44 -3.58
N SER A 151 -13.46 -12.63 -4.01
CA SER A 151 -12.62 -13.77 -4.37
C SER A 151 -11.61 -13.47 -5.49
N GLN A 152 -11.88 -12.47 -6.33
CA GLN A 152 -10.95 -12.08 -7.40
C GLN A 152 -9.70 -11.38 -6.89
N MET A 153 -9.67 -10.92 -5.63
CA MET A 153 -8.47 -10.29 -5.06
C MET A 153 -7.23 -11.21 -5.06
N ASP A 154 -7.37 -12.53 -5.17
CA ASP A 154 -6.23 -13.45 -5.32
C ASP A 154 -5.51 -13.32 -6.69
N TRP A 155 -6.22 -12.90 -7.76
CA TRP A 155 -5.67 -12.89 -9.13
C TRP A 155 -5.80 -11.56 -9.86
N ALA A 156 -6.89 -10.81 -9.65
CA ALA A 156 -7.16 -9.56 -10.36
C ALA A 156 -6.09 -8.48 -10.12
N PRO A 157 -5.48 -8.35 -8.93
CA PRO A 157 -4.36 -7.44 -8.72
C PRO A 157 -3.15 -7.71 -9.64
N ARG A 158 -2.79 -8.99 -9.85
CA ARG A 158 -1.70 -9.36 -10.78
C ARG A 158 -2.06 -9.00 -12.22
N PHE A 159 -3.30 -9.26 -12.62
CA PHE A 159 -3.82 -8.86 -13.93
C PHE A 159 -3.85 -7.34 -14.11
N GLY A 160 -4.28 -6.59 -13.09
CA GLY A 160 -4.25 -5.13 -13.08
C GLY A 160 -2.84 -4.57 -13.20
N SER A 161 -1.89 -5.17 -12.49
CA SER A 161 -0.47 -4.80 -12.56
C SER A 161 0.12 -5.02 -13.96
N LEU A 162 -0.23 -6.13 -14.61
CA LEU A 162 0.11 -6.37 -16.01
C LEU A 162 -0.44 -5.26 -16.92
N CYS A 163 -1.71 -4.86 -16.75
CA CYS A 163 -2.30 -3.79 -17.56
C CYS A 163 -1.65 -2.43 -17.27
N ILE A 164 -1.37 -2.09 -16.00
CA ILE A 164 -0.70 -0.85 -15.62
C ILE A 164 0.74 -0.82 -16.16
N SER A 165 1.43 -1.96 -16.28
CA SER A 165 2.75 -2.01 -16.91
C SER A 165 2.74 -1.51 -18.36
N GLN A 166 1.61 -1.61 -19.06
CA GLN A 166 1.47 -1.05 -20.42
C GLN A 166 1.52 0.48 -20.40
N LEU A 167 0.90 1.13 -19.41
CA LEU A 167 1.02 2.58 -19.21
C LEU A 167 2.47 2.97 -18.96
N VAL A 168 3.18 2.24 -18.08
CA VAL A 168 4.59 2.53 -17.77
C VAL A 168 5.45 2.43 -19.03
N LYS A 169 5.31 1.35 -19.79
CA LYS A 169 6.05 1.14 -21.05
C LYS A 169 5.67 2.15 -22.12
N TYR A 170 4.39 2.55 -22.18
CA TYR A 170 3.91 3.59 -23.07
C TYR A 170 4.59 4.93 -22.76
N LEU A 171 4.56 5.37 -21.49
CA LEU A 171 5.22 6.61 -21.07
C LEU A 171 6.73 6.57 -21.33
N ALA A 172 7.41 5.47 -21.01
CA ALA A 172 8.86 5.33 -21.20
C ALA A 172 9.29 5.43 -22.67
N ARG A 173 8.45 4.98 -23.60
CA ARG A 173 8.74 4.97 -25.06
C ARG A 173 8.22 6.22 -25.77
N HIS A 174 7.27 6.94 -25.19
CA HIS A 174 6.67 8.10 -25.83
C HIS A 174 7.60 9.34 -25.74
N PRO A 175 7.83 10.12 -26.82
CA PRO A 175 8.74 11.27 -26.79
C PRO A 175 8.38 12.38 -25.78
N ARG A 176 7.11 12.46 -25.39
CA ARG A 176 6.59 13.36 -24.33
C ARG A 176 6.47 12.71 -22.95
N GLY A 177 6.75 11.43 -22.83
CA GLY A 177 6.61 10.70 -21.57
C GLY A 177 7.84 10.84 -20.67
N VAL A 178 7.91 9.98 -19.65
CA VAL A 178 8.96 9.94 -18.64
C VAL A 178 9.41 8.50 -18.41
N GLN A 179 10.65 8.31 -17.96
CA GLN A 179 11.16 6.96 -17.66
C GLN A 179 10.55 6.42 -16.37
N PRO A 180 10.52 5.09 -16.17
CA PRO A 180 9.96 4.50 -14.95
C PRO A 180 10.66 4.98 -13.67
N ASP A 181 11.94 5.31 -13.78
CA ASP A 181 12.77 5.88 -12.71
C ASP A 181 12.26 7.22 -12.17
N ASP A 182 11.47 7.95 -12.97
CA ASP A 182 10.88 9.25 -12.62
C ASP A 182 9.42 9.15 -12.15
N LEU A 183 8.87 7.93 -12.09
CA LEU A 183 7.50 7.69 -11.65
C LEU A 183 7.43 7.48 -10.13
N HIS A 184 6.42 8.09 -9.51
CA HIS A 184 6.04 7.81 -8.12
C HIS A 184 4.65 7.17 -8.08
N PHE A 185 4.61 5.90 -7.68
CA PHE A 185 3.38 5.15 -7.45
C PHE A 185 2.88 5.37 -6.03
N ILE A 186 1.59 5.63 -5.87
CA ILE A 186 0.93 5.78 -4.57
C ILE A 186 -0.24 4.80 -4.56
N GLY A 187 -0.07 3.70 -3.84
CA GLY A 187 -1.04 2.61 -3.77
C GLY A 187 -1.69 2.54 -2.40
N TYR A 188 -3.03 2.47 -2.35
CA TYR A 188 -3.78 2.29 -1.12
C TYR A 188 -4.33 0.87 -1.00
N SER A 189 -4.16 0.22 0.16
CA SER A 189 -4.70 -1.11 0.44
C SER A 189 -4.20 -2.13 -0.59
N VAL A 190 -5.09 -2.81 -1.34
CA VAL A 190 -4.71 -3.67 -2.48
C VAL A 190 -3.92 -2.94 -3.57
N GLY A 191 -4.15 -1.64 -3.75
CA GLY A 191 -3.41 -0.80 -4.70
C GLY A 191 -1.91 -0.70 -4.40
N ALA A 192 -1.51 -0.86 -3.13
CA ALA A 192 -0.10 -0.92 -2.74
C ALA A 192 0.60 -2.15 -3.32
N HIS A 193 -0.04 -3.32 -3.26
CA HIS A 193 0.48 -4.53 -3.88
C HIS A 193 0.47 -4.42 -5.40
N ILE A 194 -0.58 -3.85 -5.99
CA ILE A 194 -0.62 -3.61 -7.44
C ILE A 194 0.55 -2.72 -7.88
N ALA A 195 0.87 -1.65 -7.12
CA ALA A 195 2.00 -0.78 -7.42
C ALA A 195 3.33 -1.55 -7.46
N GLY A 196 3.59 -2.41 -6.47
CA GLY A 196 4.80 -3.26 -6.44
C GLY A 196 4.83 -4.25 -7.60
N LEU A 197 3.73 -4.97 -7.79
CA LEU A 197 3.61 -6.01 -8.81
C LEU A 197 3.77 -5.52 -10.25
N VAL A 198 3.63 -4.22 -10.53
CA VAL A 198 3.97 -3.65 -11.85
C VAL A 198 5.43 -3.92 -12.21
N ALA A 199 6.35 -3.89 -11.23
CA ALA A 199 7.77 -4.11 -11.43
C ALA A 199 8.09 -5.49 -12.02
N ASN A 200 7.30 -6.52 -11.65
CA ASN A 200 7.44 -7.89 -12.17
C ASN A 200 7.20 -8.01 -13.68
N TYR A 201 6.60 -6.98 -14.30
CA TYR A 201 6.33 -6.92 -15.73
C TYR A 201 7.27 -5.99 -16.49
N LEU A 202 8.24 -5.39 -15.82
CA LEU A 202 9.28 -4.55 -16.43
C LEU A 202 10.57 -5.37 -16.61
N LYS A 203 11.17 -5.27 -17.79
CA LYS A 203 12.50 -5.82 -18.03
C LYS A 203 13.58 -4.87 -17.54
N PRO A 204 14.80 -5.34 -17.21
CA PRO A 204 15.90 -4.47 -16.79
C PRO A 204 16.18 -3.30 -17.75
N GLU A 205 16.09 -3.52 -19.06
CA GLU A 205 16.27 -2.49 -20.08
C GLU A 205 15.11 -1.48 -20.17
N GLU A 206 13.95 -1.79 -19.58
CA GLU A 206 12.79 -0.89 -19.52
C GLU A 206 12.87 0.06 -18.32
N GLY A 207 13.82 -0.12 -17.40
CA GLY A 207 14.04 0.72 -16.22
C GLY A 207 13.44 0.15 -14.93
N LYS A 208 13.62 0.87 -13.82
CA LYS A 208 13.10 0.50 -12.50
C LYS A 208 12.18 1.60 -11.99
N LEU A 209 11.09 1.24 -11.30
CA LEU A 209 10.19 2.25 -10.73
C LEU A 209 10.93 3.18 -9.77
N GLY A 210 10.69 4.49 -9.89
CA GLY A 210 11.35 5.51 -9.07
C GLY A 210 11.03 5.38 -7.59
N ARG A 211 9.75 5.54 -7.25
CA ARG A 211 9.25 5.42 -5.88
C ARG A 211 7.91 4.71 -5.82
N ILE A 212 7.71 3.89 -4.79
CA ILE A 212 6.39 3.41 -4.38
C ILE A 212 6.13 3.87 -2.95
N THR A 213 5.08 4.67 -2.75
CA THR A 213 4.49 4.85 -1.42
C THR A 213 3.27 3.95 -1.27
N ALA A 214 3.32 3.11 -0.24
CA ALA A 214 2.35 2.08 0.03
C ALA A 214 1.54 2.44 1.28
N LEU A 215 0.26 2.76 1.09
CA LEU A 215 -0.64 3.24 2.13
C LEU A 215 -1.45 2.06 2.68
N ASP A 216 -1.06 1.59 3.87
CA ASP A 216 -1.61 0.46 4.62
C ASP A 216 -1.89 -0.78 3.73
N PRO A 217 -0.83 -1.44 3.18
CA PRO A 217 -1.00 -2.55 2.24
C PRO A 217 -1.80 -3.69 2.88
N THR A 218 -2.76 -4.26 2.14
CA THR A 218 -3.70 -5.21 2.73
C THR A 218 -3.07 -6.57 3.05
N ILE A 219 -3.40 -7.16 4.20
CA ILE A 219 -2.90 -8.51 4.55
C ILE A 219 -3.65 -9.64 3.82
N PHE A 220 -4.88 -9.37 3.35
CA PHE A 220 -5.70 -10.39 2.71
C PHE A 220 -5.08 -10.83 1.38
N PHE A 221 -4.78 -12.13 1.27
CA PHE A 221 -4.08 -12.75 0.14
C PHE A 221 -2.57 -12.44 0.00
N TYR A 222 -1.99 -11.62 0.89
CA TYR A 222 -0.58 -11.17 0.83
C TYR A 222 0.22 -11.43 2.12
N ALA A 223 -0.28 -12.29 3.02
CA ALA A 223 0.39 -12.56 4.30
C ALA A 223 1.66 -13.43 4.20
N GLY A 224 2.01 -13.90 3.00
CA GLY A 224 3.03 -14.93 2.79
C GLY A 224 4.45 -14.40 2.61
N ALA A 225 4.64 -13.07 2.57
CA ALA A 225 5.91 -12.42 2.21
C ALA A 225 6.52 -13.05 0.94
N ASN A 226 5.68 -13.21 -0.09
CA ASN A 226 6.09 -13.74 -1.37
C ASN A 226 6.40 -12.58 -2.31
N ASN A 227 7.69 -12.28 -2.49
CA ASN A 227 8.18 -11.18 -3.34
C ASN A 227 7.63 -11.21 -4.78
N SER A 228 7.22 -12.38 -5.32
CA SER A 228 6.62 -12.42 -6.67
C SER A 228 5.11 -12.11 -6.68
N ARG A 229 4.50 -11.91 -5.51
CA ARG A 229 3.04 -11.74 -5.33
C ARG A 229 2.69 -10.55 -4.43
N ASP A 230 3.61 -10.10 -3.60
CA ASP A 230 3.42 -9.07 -2.59
C ASP A 230 4.32 -7.86 -2.91
N LEU A 231 4.12 -6.75 -2.20
CA LEU A 231 4.98 -5.57 -2.33
C LEU A 231 6.30 -5.86 -1.61
N ASP A 232 7.43 -5.51 -2.22
CA ASP A 232 8.73 -5.57 -1.54
C ASP A 232 9.74 -4.51 -2.02
N THR A 233 10.87 -4.42 -1.31
CA THR A 233 11.93 -3.43 -1.56
C THR A 233 12.53 -3.48 -2.96
N THR A 234 12.44 -4.60 -3.67
CA THR A 234 13.01 -4.76 -5.01
C THR A 234 12.16 -4.10 -6.09
N ASP A 235 10.90 -3.75 -5.81
CA ASP A 235 9.94 -3.22 -6.79
C ASP A 235 10.28 -1.81 -7.30
N ALA A 236 10.99 -1.00 -6.51
CA ALA A 236 11.37 0.36 -6.87
C ALA A 236 12.76 0.75 -6.35
N HIS A 237 13.31 1.88 -6.79
CA HIS A 237 14.52 2.45 -6.18
C HIS A 237 14.29 2.85 -4.73
N PHE A 238 13.06 3.27 -4.40
CA PHE A 238 12.64 3.55 -3.04
C PHE A 238 11.21 3.10 -2.80
N VAL A 239 10.97 2.43 -1.68
CA VAL A 239 9.65 1.95 -1.27
C VAL A 239 9.44 2.40 0.16
N ASP A 240 8.42 3.21 0.40
CA ASP A 240 8.05 3.64 1.74
C ASP A 240 6.62 3.24 2.08
N VAL A 241 6.43 2.67 3.27
CA VAL A 241 5.17 2.03 3.65
C VAL A 241 4.63 2.71 4.90
N MET A 242 3.35 3.05 4.90
CA MET A 242 2.66 3.59 6.07
C MET A 242 1.67 2.59 6.60
N HIS A 243 1.83 2.20 7.87
CA HIS A 243 1.01 1.21 8.57
C HIS A 243 0.09 1.92 9.56
N THR A 244 -1.22 1.71 9.44
CA THR A 244 -2.23 2.27 10.35
C THR A 244 -3.24 1.25 10.86
N GLY A 245 -3.48 0.16 10.12
CA GLY A 245 -4.39 -0.94 10.46
C GLY A 245 -3.70 -2.32 10.44
N ALA A 246 -2.40 -2.35 10.76
CA ALA A 246 -1.54 -3.52 10.65
C ALA A 246 -1.97 -4.70 11.54
N GLY A 247 -1.95 -5.90 10.97
CA GLY A 247 -2.36 -7.14 11.64
C GLY A 247 -3.87 -7.41 11.62
N ILE A 248 -4.66 -6.53 10.99
CA ILE A 248 -6.11 -6.68 10.89
C ILE A 248 -6.59 -6.60 9.45
N LEU A 249 -6.49 -5.41 8.84
CA LEU A 249 -6.74 -5.24 7.40
C LEU A 249 -5.42 -4.93 6.66
N GLY A 250 -4.48 -4.26 7.33
CA GLY A 250 -3.13 -4.00 6.83
C GLY A 250 -2.13 -5.09 7.22
N GLN A 251 -1.05 -5.24 6.47
CA GLN A 251 0.04 -6.17 6.78
C GLN A 251 0.91 -5.66 7.93
N TRP A 252 1.49 -6.59 8.70
CA TRP A 252 2.36 -6.24 9.82
C TRP A 252 3.83 -6.15 9.44
N HIS A 253 4.25 -7.02 8.52
CA HIS A 253 5.65 -7.16 8.14
C HIS A 253 6.15 -5.93 7.39
N SER A 254 7.42 -5.57 7.63
CA SER A 254 8.11 -4.54 6.87
C SER A 254 8.29 -5.00 5.43
N SER A 255 7.88 -4.16 4.49
CA SER A 255 7.96 -4.45 3.04
C SER A 255 8.61 -3.32 2.25
N GLY A 256 8.93 -2.22 2.93
CA GLY A 256 9.57 -1.06 2.36
C GLY A 256 11.06 -1.01 2.64
N HIS A 257 11.71 -0.09 1.95
CA HIS A 257 12.98 0.44 2.40
C HIS A 257 12.79 1.16 3.73
N ALA A 258 11.71 1.93 3.89
CA ALA A 258 11.30 2.57 5.14
C ALA A 258 9.84 2.24 5.48
N ASP A 259 9.59 1.74 6.69
CA ASP A 259 8.26 1.40 7.17
C ASP A 259 7.87 2.29 8.35
N PHE A 260 6.73 2.96 8.25
CA PHE A 260 6.23 3.93 9.22
C PHE A 260 5.01 3.37 9.96
N TYR A 261 5.16 3.10 11.25
CA TYR A 261 4.11 2.61 12.11
C TYR A 261 3.44 3.77 12.85
N VAL A 262 2.32 4.24 12.32
CA VAL A 262 1.61 5.43 12.84
C VAL A 262 0.84 5.05 14.10
N ASN A 263 1.14 5.74 15.20
CA ASN A 263 0.60 5.44 16.54
C ASN A 263 0.80 3.98 16.96
N GLY A 264 1.90 3.35 16.55
CA GLY A 264 2.17 1.93 16.77
C GLY A 264 1.60 0.99 15.70
N GLY A 265 0.91 1.53 14.69
CA GLY A 265 0.58 0.83 13.44
C GLY A 265 -0.76 0.10 13.41
N THR A 266 -1.42 -0.12 14.54
CA THR A 266 -2.66 -0.94 14.61
C THR A 266 -3.92 -0.16 14.94
N ARG A 267 -3.80 0.92 15.73
CA ARG A 267 -4.96 1.65 16.27
C ARG A 267 -4.72 3.13 16.22
N GLN A 268 -5.63 3.87 15.59
CA GLN A 268 -5.51 5.29 15.36
C GLN A 268 -6.35 6.08 16.36
N PRO A 269 -5.80 7.16 16.98
CA PRO A 269 -6.52 7.96 17.97
C PRO A 269 -7.85 8.52 17.45
N ALA A 270 -7.93 8.80 16.15
CA ALA A 270 -9.14 9.31 15.50
C ALA A 270 -10.28 8.28 15.38
N CYS A 271 -9.98 6.99 15.54
CA CYS A 271 -10.93 5.89 15.33
C CYS A 271 -11.54 5.36 16.65
N VAL A 272 -11.06 5.87 17.79
CA VAL A 272 -11.58 5.54 19.12
C VAL A 272 -13.01 6.08 19.26
N GLY A 273 -13.96 5.19 19.56
CA GLY A 273 -15.38 5.55 19.74
C GLY A 273 -16.30 5.18 18.56
N SER A 274 -15.81 4.43 17.56
CA SER A 274 -16.66 3.84 16.52
C SER A 274 -17.73 2.91 17.12
N ALA A 275 -18.92 2.87 16.52
CA ALA A 275 -20.06 2.16 17.10
C ALA A 275 -19.88 0.63 17.09
N THR A 276 -19.06 0.10 16.17
CA THR A 276 -18.75 -1.32 16.08
C THR A 276 -17.25 -1.57 15.94
N LEU A 277 -16.83 -2.79 16.28
CA LEU A 277 -15.46 -3.24 16.04
C LEU A 277 -15.09 -3.07 14.56
N PHE A 278 -15.96 -3.49 13.64
CA PHE A 278 -15.72 -3.40 12.19
C PHE A 278 -15.54 -1.97 11.69
N GLN A 279 -16.34 -1.02 12.17
CA GLN A 279 -16.14 0.39 11.87
C GLN A 279 -14.80 0.90 12.38
N THR A 280 -14.37 0.42 13.55
CA THR A 280 -13.04 0.74 14.08
C THR A 280 -11.94 0.22 13.14
N LEU A 281 -12.02 -1.04 12.72
CA LEU A 281 -11.04 -1.68 11.85
C LEU A 281 -10.95 -1.00 10.48
N ALA A 282 -12.10 -0.71 9.87
CA ALA A 282 -12.16 0.01 8.61
C ALA A 282 -11.62 1.46 8.74
N CYS A 283 -11.91 2.13 9.86
CA CYS A 283 -11.36 3.45 10.16
C CYS A 283 -9.83 3.39 10.29
N ASP A 284 -9.29 2.45 11.07
CA ASP A 284 -7.85 2.30 11.28
C ASP A 284 -7.11 2.07 9.94
N HIS A 285 -7.66 1.22 9.06
CA HIS A 285 -7.14 0.98 7.72
C HIS A 285 -7.19 2.23 6.82
N THR A 286 -8.31 2.95 6.85
CA THR A 286 -8.52 4.12 5.97
C THR A 286 -7.73 5.34 6.44
N LYS A 287 -7.34 5.42 7.72
CA LYS A 287 -6.72 6.61 8.31
C LYS A 287 -5.34 6.95 7.74
N VAL A 288 -4.66 5.99 7.10
CA VAL A 288 -3.42 6.26 6.37
C VAL A 288 -3.59 7.36 5.31
N THR A 289 -4.78 7.45 4.70
CA THR A 289 -5.06 8.37 3.59
C THR A 289 -5.02 9.84 4.02
N PRO A 290 -5.76 10.31 5.05
CA PRO A 290 -5.64 11.69 5.52
C PRO A 290 -4.26 12.03 6.08
N TYR A 291 -3.52 11.07 6.66
CA TYR A 291 -2.15 11.33 7.10
C TYR A 291 -1.21 11.61 5.92
N PHE A 292 -1.28 10.80 4.87
CA PHE A 292 -0.48 11.04 3.66
C PHE A 292 -0.90 12.33 2.95
N ILE A 293 -2.21 12.59 2.83
CA ILE A 293 -2.74 13.84 2.26
C ILE A 293 -2.22 15.07 3.02
N GLU A 294 -2.28 15.06 4.36
CA GLU A 294 -1.72 16.15 5.16
C GLU A 294 -0.19 16.23 5.00
N SER A 295 0.51 15.11 4.80
CA SER A 295 1.97 15.10 4.60
C SER A 295 2.43 15.86 3.35
N ILE A 296 1.56 16.01 2.34
CA ILE A 296 1.83 16.76 1.11
C ILE A 296 1.84 18.27 1.36
N THR A 297 0.98 18.75 2.27
CA THR A 297 0.67 20.19 2.43
C THR A 297 1.18 20.78 3.74
N THR A 298 1.48 19.94 4.73
CA THR A 298 1.85 20.40 6.08
C THR A 298 3.23 21.06 6.13
N THR A 299 3.30 22.21 6.79
CA THR A 299 4.59 22.86 7.15
C THR A 299 5.16 22.35 8.46
N ARG A 300 4.37 21.58 9.24
CA ARG A 300 4.81 21.00 10.52
C ARG A 300 5.59 19.72 10.32
N GLY A 301 5.12 18.84 9.44
CA GLY A 301 5.72 17.55 9.15
C GLY A 301 5.37 16.44 10.14
N PHE A 302 5.37 15.21 9.64
CA PHE A 302 5.22 13.98 10.42
C PHE A 302 6.60 13.39 10.72
N TYR A 303 7.26 13.86 11.77
CA TYR A 303 8.58 13.37 12.14
C TYR A 303 8.48 12.02 12.84
N ALA A 304 9.10 11.01 12.23
CA ALA A 304 9.13 9.64 12.70
C ALA A 304 10.53 9.27 13.20
N GLY A 305 10.61 8.67 14.38
CA GLY A 305 11.86 8.23 14.98
C GLY A 305 12.12 6.75 14.69
N PRO A 306 13.36 6.34 14.38
CA PRO A 306 13.68 4.94 14.18
C PRO A 306 13.53 4.15 15.48
N CYS A 307 13.05 2.92 15.36
CA CYS A 307 12.93 2.01 16.48
C CYS A 307 12.92 0.57 15.95
N PRO A 308 13.66 -0.39 16.57
CA PRO A 308 13.84 -1.72 15.98
C PRO A 308 12.53 -2.48 15.75
N ASN A 309 11.60 -2.42 16.70
CA ASN A 309 10.33 -3.15 16.65
C ASN A 309 9.26 -2.52 17.56
N LEU A 310 8.02 -3.01 17.43
CA LEU A 310 6.87 -2.48 18.16
C LEU A 310 7.05 -2.63 19.67
N PHE A 311 7.60 -3.75 20.14
CA PHE A 311 7.76 -4.00 21.56
C PHE A 311 8.65 -2.93 22.20
N THR A 312 9.81 -2.63 21.59
CA THR A 312 10.71 -1.56 22.05
C THR A 312 10.08 -0.17 21.99
N TYR A 313 9.21 0.07 21.00
CA TYR A 313 8.45 1.33 20.91
C TYR A 313 7.44 1.48 22.05
N LEU A 314 6.66 0.43 22.33
CA LEU A 314 5.59 0.46 23.32
C LEU A 314 6.10 0.62 24.77
N ILE A 315 7.25 0.03 25.09
CA ILE A 315 7.87 0.16 26.42
C ILE A 315 8.72 1.44 26.56
N GLY A 316 8.77 2.29 25.51
CA GLY A 316 9.47 3.56 25.55
C GLY A 316 10.99 3.47 25.52
N TRP A 317 11.56 2.38 24.99
CA TRP A 317 13.02 2.17 24.94
C TRP A 317 13.69 2.71 23.68
N CYS A 318 12.95 3.45 22.86
CA CYS A 318 13.47 4.07 21.65
C CYS A 318 13.76 5.55 21.91
N GLU A 319 15.05 5.89 21.97
CA GLU A 319 15.56 7.25 22.20
C GLU A 319 16.33 7.73 20.95
N PRO A 320 15.64 7.98 19.82
CA PRO A 320 16.28 8.47 18.62
C PRO A 320 16.85 9.87 18.82
N LYS A 321 18.03 10.13 18.30
CA LYS A 321 18.65 11.46 18.25
C LYS A 321 17.88 12.35 17.29
N ASP A 322 17.97 13.66 17.51
CA ASP A 322 17.34 14.67 16.65
C ASP A 322 17.69 14.48 15.16
N SER A 323 18.93 14.08 14.85
CA SER A 323 19.42 13.84 13.49
C SER A 323 18.89 12.55 12.84
N GLU A 324 18.26 11.67 13.60
CA GLU A 324 17.78 10.35 13.13
C GLU A 324 16.30 10.39 12.72
N TYR A 325 15.58 11.46 13.06
CA TYR A 325 14.21 11.65 12.64
C TYR A 325 14.11 11.88 11.14
N VAL A 326 13.14 11.21 10.51
CA VAL A 326 12.81 11.40 9.10
C VAL A 326 11.34 11.80 8.97
N LEU A 327 11.00 12.47 7.87
CA LEU A 327 9.60 12.79 7.56
C LEU A 327 8.92 11.53 7.01
N MET A 328 7.77 11.19 7.57
CA MET A 328 6.82 10.24 6.97
C MET A 328 6.02 10.94 5.87
N GLY A 329 5.72 10.23 4.78
CA GLY A 329 4.82 10.67 3.71
C GLY A 329 5.56 11.29 2.52
N GLU A 330 4.94 12.25 1.83
CA GLU A 330 5.43 12.77 0.53
C GLU A 330 6.90 13.24 0.59
N HIS A 331 7.30 13.91 1.67
CA HIS A 331 8.66 14.45 1.83
C HIS A 331 9.66 13.48 2.48
N CYS A 332 9.36 12.17 2.50
CA CYS A 332 10.28 11.15 2.99
C CYS A 332 11.59 11.14 2.20
N SER A 333 12.71 11.07 2.91
CA SER A 333 14.03 10.95 2.30
C SER A 333 14.18 9.57 1.65
N HIS A 334 14.61 9.53 0.38
CA HIS A 334 14.88 8.28 -0.33
C HIS A 334 16.05 7.47 0.29
N LYS A 335 16.77 8.05 1.27
CA LYS A 335 17.82 7.39 2.05
C LYS A 335 17.30 6.76 3.35
N ALA A 336 16.05 7.01 3.75
CA ALA A 336 15.47 6.44 4.96
C ALA A 336 15.45 4.90 4.88
N ARG A 337 15.85 4.22 5.95
CA ARG A 337 15.92 2.76 5.99
C ARG A 337 15.48 2.21 7.34
N GLY A 338 14.64 1.18 7.33
CA GLY A 338 14.18 0.46 8.51
C GLY A 338 12.83 0.95 9.04
N ASN A 339 12.56 0.60 10.31
CA ASN A 339 11.27 0.83 10.96
C ASN A 339 11.27 2.17 11.72
N TYR A 340 10.25 2.98 11.47
CA TYR A 340 10.04 4.28 12.09
C TYR A 340 8.67 4.34 12.76
N TYR A 341 8.58 5.12 13.84
CA TYR A 341 7.35 5.30 14.59
C TYR A 341 7.03 6.78 14.72
N VAL A 342 5.76 7.10 14.53
CA VAL A 342 5.27 8.48 14.55
C VAL A 342 3.98 8.54 15.35
N THR A 343 3.83 9.60 16.14
CA THR A 343 2.58 9.87 16.88
C THR A 343 1.85 11.02 16.21
N THR A 344 0.53 10.90 16.07
CA THR A 344 -0.33 11.92 15.47
C THR A 344 -1.36 12.43 16.47
N ASN A 345 -1.96 13.58 16.18
CA ASN A 345 -3.16 14.04 16.90
C ASN A 345 -4.38 13.20 16.51
N ALA A 346 -5.43 13.21 17.34
CA ALA A 346 -6.71 12.56 17.01
C ALA A 346 -7.55 13.34 15.98
N LYS A 347 -7.28 14.63 15.80
CA LYS A 347 -7.98 15.53 14.87
C LYS A 347 -6.96 16.31 14.03
N ALA A 348 -7.38 16.74 12.85
CA ALA A 348 -6.57 17.60 12.00
C ALA A 348 -6.27 18.95 12.69
N PRO A 349 -5.07 19.54 12.52
CA PRO A 349 -3.90 18.94 11.85
C PRO A 349 -3.35 17.75 12.65
N PHE A 350 -3.17 16.63 11.98
CA PHE A 350 -2.66 15.37 12.55
C PHE A 350 -1.16 15.46 12.83
N ALA A 351 -0.42 16.23 12.03
CA ALA A 351 1.02 16.44 12.18
C ALA A 351 1.33 17.21 13.47
N ARG A 352 2.18 16.59 14.31
CA ARG A 352 2.65 17.18 15.58
C ARG A 352 3.90 18.05 15.42
N GLY A 353 4.60 17.95 14.30
CA GLY A 353 5.89 18.61 14.10
C GLY A 353 7.05 17.87 14.77
N PHE A 354 8.21 18.51 14.78
CA PHE A 354 9.44 17.92 15.33
C PHE A 354 9.32 17.77 16.86
N PRO A 355 9.62 16.60 17.43
CA PRO A 355 9.37 16.33 18.86
C PRO A 355 10.25 17.14 19.84
N GLY A 356 11.46 17.58 19.46
CA GLY A 356 12.31 18.50 20.23
C GLY A 356 12.80 18.00 21.61
N LYS A 357 13.73 18.75 22.23
CA LYS A 357 14.35 18.44 23.54
C LYS A 357 13.44 18.71 24.77
N GLY A 358 12.16 19.01 24.55
CA GLY A 358 11.20 19.39 25.60
C GLY A 358 10.40 18.24 26.22
N ARG A 359 10.77 16.97 25.96
CA ARG A 359 10.05 15.83 26.53
C ARG A 359 10.38 15.68 28.01
N SER A 360 9.48 16.15 28.87
CA SER A 360 9.31 15.55 30.19
C SER A 360 8.79 14.12 30.01
N ASN A 361 9.27 13.19 30.84
CA ASN A 361 8.99 11.74 30.81
C ASN A 361 7.49 11.34 30.90
N GLY A 362 6.54 12.27 30.78
CA GLY A 362 5.09 12.04 30.91
C GLY A 362 4.27 12.18 29.62
N GLU A 363 4.87 12.50 28.47
CA GLU A 363 4.14 12.74 27.22
C GLU A 363 4.04 11.53 26.26
N TYR A 364 4.46 10.35 26.72
CA TYR A 364 3.90 9.08 26.24
C TYR A 364 2.48 8.93 26.81
N GLN A 365 1.53 9.72 26.32
CA GLN A 365 0.09 9.48 26.55
C GLN A 365 -0.52 8.58 25.47
N GLY A 366 0.28 7.66 24.92
CA GLY A 366 -0.25 6.50 24.20
C GLY A 366 -0.35 5.34 25.17
N VAL A 367 -1.58 4.96 25.54
CA VAL A 367 -1.93 3.86 26.45
C VAL A 367 -1.73 4.19 27.95
N ARG A 368 -2.59 5.06 28.52
CA ARG A 368 -3.03 4.81 29.89
C ARG A 368 -4.06 3.66 29.84
N ARG A 369 -3.88 2.72 30.78
CA ARG A 369 -4.65 1.48 30.96
C ARG A 369 -6.16 1.65 30.83
#